data_AF-A0A1T1D5A0-F1
#
_entry.id   AF-A0A1T1D5A0-F1
#
_cell.length_a   1.000
_cell.length_b   1.000
_cell.length_c   1.000
_cell.angle_alpha   90.00
_cell.angle_beta   90.00
_cell.angle_gamma   90.00
#
_symmetry.space_group_name_H-M   'P 1'
#
loop_
_entity.id
_entity.type
_entity.pdbx_description
1 polymer ?
#
loop_
_entity_poly.entity_id
_entity_poly.type
_entity_poly.pdbx_seq_one_letter_code
_entity_poly.pdbx_strand_id
1 'polypeptide(L)'
;MQQLWNRMESKGVQVHLHDRGSRERGEQDVPDRLLQLSMLEDALDYNGNPGIVVLLTGDGAGYMEGMGFHSTLERMHRRRWRVEILSWAHSTNQRMRRWAEDHGLFIPLDDFYNAITFLEPSRSGFQLAPPRYSVELNLSQRALSPVGPAGGQGS
;
A
#
# COMPACT_ATOMS: atom_id res chain seq x y z
N MET A 1 15.86 -7.51 12.41
CA MET A 1 15.44 -7.70 11.01
C MET A 1 15.11 -9.15 10.69
N GLN A 2 16.01 -10.12 10.87
CA GLN A 2 15.71 -11.54 10.57
C GLN A 2 14.44 -12.08 11.27
N GLN A 3 14.25 -11.76 12.54
CA GLN A 3 13.05 -12.18 13.29
C GLN A 3 11.74 -11.60 12.74
N LEU A 4 11.78 -10.42 12.09
CA LEU A 4 10.62 -9.81 11.45
C LEU A 4 10.25 -10.57 10.18
N TRP A 5 11.25 -10.88 9.34
CA TRP A 5 11.04 -11.63 8.10
C TRP A 5 10.50 -13.03 8.36
N ASN A 6 11.11 -13.77 9.29
CA ASN A 6 10.62 -15.10 9.66
C ASN A 6 9.16 -15.07 10.17
N ARG A 7 8.77 -13.97 10.83
CA ARG A 7 7.38 -13.77 11.30
C ARG A 7 6.42 -13.40 10.16
N MET A 8 6.89 -12.72 9.13
CA MET A 8 6.09 -12.44 7.93
C MET A 8 5.88 -13.72 7.12
N GLU A 9 6.95 -14.47 6.89
CA GLU A 9 6.92 -15.75 6.16
C GLU A 9 6.06 -16.79 6.87
N SER A 10 6.11 -16.87 8.21
CA SER A 10 5.26 -17.80 8.97
C SER A 10 3.75 -17.47 8.89
N LYS A 11 3.40 -16.26 8.44
CA LYS A 11 2.03 -15.86 8.13
C LYS A 11 1.67 -16.02 6.64
N GLY A 12 2.54 -16.65 5.85
CA GLY A 12 2.34 -16.85 4.41
C GLY A 12 2.65 -15.62 3.56
N VAL A 13 3.31 -14.60 4.12
CA VAL A 13 3.71 -13.42 3.36
C VAL A 13 5.00 -13.72 2.62
N GLN A 14 5.00 -13.57 1.30
CA GLN A 14 6.22 -13.66 0.49
C GLN A 14 7.03 -12.37 0.67
N VAL A 15 8.25 -12.49 1.17
CA VAL A 15 9.15 -11.36 1.40
C VAL A 15 10.17 -11.31 0.26
N HIS A 16 10.16 -10.21 -0.49
CA HIS A 16 11.16 -9.96 -1.53
C HIS A 16 12.21 -8.98 -0.99
N LEU A 17 13.47 -9.43 -0.93
CA LEU A 17 14.59 -8.60 -0.54
C LEU A 17 15.25 -8.04 -1.79
N HIS A 18 15.33 -6.72 -1.87
CA HIS A 18 15.99 -6.01 -2.96
C HIS A 18 17.20 -5.25 -2.41
N ASP A 19 18.29 -5.25 -3.17
CA ASP A 19 19.44 -4.40 -2.87
C ASP A 19 18.99 -2.93 -2.98
N ARG A 20 19.45 -2.10 -2.04
CA ARG A 20 19.13 -0.67 -2.03
C ARG A 20 19.99 0.12 -3.01
N GLY A 21 20.94 -0.54 -3.69
CA GLY A 21 21.92 0.07 -4.59
C GLY A 21 22.91 0.96 -3.83
N SER A 22 24.04 1.28 -4.45
CA SER A 22 24.92 2.31 -3.88
C SER A 22 24.28 3.69 -4.07
N ARG A 23 24.38 4.57 -3.06
CA ARG A 23 23.84 5.97 -3.12
C ARG A 23 24.31 6.78 -4.34
N GLU A 24 25.34 6.31 -5.04
CA GLU A 24 25.96 6.92 -6.22
C GLU A 24 25.38 6.44 -7.56
N ARG A 25 24.60 5.35 -7.58
CA ARG A 25 23.79 4.92 -8.73
C ARG A 25 22.34 5.07 -8.31
N GLY A 26 21.55 5.89 -9.00
CA GLY A 26 20.13 6.16 -8.67
C GLY A 26 19.20 4.95 -8.86
N GLU A 27 19.47 3.84 -8.17
CA GLU A 27 18.76 2.56 -8.23
C GLU A 27 17.68 2.45 -7.13
N GLN A 28 17.27 3.56 -6.52
CA GLN A 28 16.23 3.56 -5.49
C GLN A 28 14.85 3.14 -6.04
N ASP A 29 14.66 3.12 -7.36
CA ASP A 29 13.39 2.82 -8.05
C ASP A 29 13.17 1.33 -8.30
N VAL A 30 14.20 0.50 -8.18
CA VAL A 30 14.12 -0.91 -8.60
C VAL A 30 13.01 -1.65 -7.85
N PRO A 31 12.85 -1.51 -6.52
CA PRO A 31 11.74 -2.14 -5.80
C PRO A 31 10.37 -1.67 -6.31
N ASP A 32 10.21 -0.36 -6.57
CA ASP A 32 8.94 0.21 -7.04
C ASP A 32 8.55 -0.31 -8.42
N ARG A 33 9.51 -0.43 -9.34
CA ARG A 33 9.27 -0.97 -10.70
C ARG A 33 8.93 -2.44 -10.67
N LEU A 34 9.59 -3.23 -9.82
CA LEU A 34 9.29 -4.65 -9.66
C LEU A 34 7.90 -4.86 -9.06
N LEU A 35 7.54 -4.07 -8.05
CA LEU A 35 6.19 -4.07 -7.49
C LEU A 35 5.15 -3.69 -8.56
N GLN A 36 5.42 -2.65 -9.35
CA GLN A 36 4.52 -2.24 -10.43
C GLN A 36 4.34 -3.34 -11.49
N LEU A 37 5.40 -4.05 -11.84
CA LEU A 37 5.35 -5.18 -12.77
C LEU A 37 4.48 -6.31 -12.21
N SER A 38 4.71 -6.72 -10.96
CA SER A 38 3.91 -7.77 -10.31
C SER A 38 2.42 -7.39 -10.24
N MET A 39 2.09 -6.14 -9.92
CA MET A 39 0.70 -5.66 -9.95
C MET A 39 0.07 -5.77 -11.36
N LEU A 40 0.84 -5.53 -12.42
CA LEU A 40 0.36 -5.64 -13.80
C LEU A 40 0.19 -7.11 -14.22
N GLU A 41 1.11 -7.98 -13.81
CA GLU A 41 1.00 -9.44 -14.03
C GLU A 41 -0.26 -9.97 -13.36
N ASP A 42 -0.49 -9.66 -12.07
CA ASP A 42 -1.73 -10.03 -11.37
C ASP A 42 -2.98 -9.52 -12.08
N ALA A 43 -2.95 -8.26 -12.54
CA ALA A 43 -4.07 -7.66 -13.27
C ALA A 43 -4.42 -8.40 -14.56
N LEU A 44 -3.43 -9.06 -15.18
CA LEU A 44 -3.58 -9.85 -16.40
C LEU A 44 -3.99 -11.29 -16.10
N ASP A 45 -3.32 -11.93 -15.13
CA ASP A 45 -3.53 -13.34 -14.79
C ASP A 45 -4.93 -13.60 -14.21
N TYR A 46 -5.46 -12.64 -13.45
CA TYR A 46 -6.82 -12.72 -12.90
C TYR A 46 -7.83 -11.88 -13.68
N ASN A 47 -7.52 -11.53 -14.94
CA ASN A 47 -8.42 -10.78 -15.81
C ASN A 47 -9.69 -11.60 -16.10
N GLY A 48 -10.80 -11.26 -15.44
CA GLY A 48 -12.08 -11.97 -15.51
C GLY A 48 -12.59 -12.48 -14.15
N ASN A 49 -11.69 -12.63 -13.17
CA ASN A 49 -12.03 -12.86 -11.76
C ASN A 49 -11.30 -11.83 -10.86
N PRO A 50 -11.59 -10.52 -11.05
CA PRO A 50 -10.87 -9.45 -10.38
C PRO A 50 -11.19 -9.44 -8.88
N GLY A 51 -10.13 -9.34 -8.07
CA GLY A 51 -10.23 -9.25 -6.61
C GLY A 51 -10.15 -7.80 -6.11
N ILE A 52 -9.52 -7.67 -4.94
CA ILE A 52 -9.18 -6.38 -4.33
C ILE A 52 -7.66 -6.24 -4.40
N VAL A 53 -7.17 -5.17 -5.03
CA VAL A 53 -5.77 -4.78 -4.90
C VAL A 53 -5.63 -3.83 -3.72
N VAL A 54 -4.72 -4.16 -2.82
CA VAL A 54 -4.41 -3.36 -1.63
C VAL A 54 -2.98 -2.87 -1.74
N LEU A 55 -2.79 -1.56 -1.93
CA LEU A 55 -1.47 -0.93 -1.96
C LEU A 55 -1.17 -0.32 -0.59
N LEU A 56 -0.18 -0.85 0.11
CA LEU A 56 0.35 -0.28 1.36
C LEU A 56 1.69 0.42 1.06
N THR A 57 1.74 1.75 1.22
CA THR A 57 2.96 2.53 0.94
C THR A 57 3.23 3.62 1.99
N GLY A 58 4.49 3.74 2.42
CA GLY A 58 4.93 4.66 3.47
C GLY A 58 5.24 6.08 2.97
N ASP A 59 5.69 6.19 1.73
CA ASP A 59 5.79 7.42 0.98
C ASP A 59 4.89 7.24 -0.23
N GLY A 60 3.65 7.76 -0.20
CA GLY A 60 2.82 7.75 -1.40
C GLY A 60 3.36 8.63 -2.55
N ALA A 61 4.67 8.88 -2.55
CA ALA A 61 5.53 9.60 -3.46
C ALA A 61 6.58 8.67 -4.14
N GLY A 62 6.32 7.35 -4.23
CA GLY A 62 7.11 6.38 -5.01
C GLY A 62 7.84 7.01 -6.22
N TYR A 63 9.16 6.92 -6.11
CA TYR A 63 10.28 7.58 -6.78
C TYR A 63 10.16 9.01 -7.35
N MET A 64 9.18 9.42 -8.17
CA MET A 64 9.24 10.79 -8.75
C MET A 64 7.92 11.51 -9.11
N GLU A 65 6.76 10.89 -9.32
CA GLU A 65 5.54 11.66 -9.68
C GLU A 65 4.20 11.01 -9.28
N GLY A 66 4.17 9.94 -8.48
CA GLY A 66 2.91 9.23 -8.22
C GLY A 66 2.22 8.66 -9.47
N MET A 67 2.74 8.90 -10.68
CA MET A 67 2.19 8.41 -11.95
C MET A 67 2.35 6.90 -12.12
N GLY A 68 3.40 6.29 -11.57
CA GLY A 68 3.68 4.85 -11.72
C GLY A 68 2.57 3.99 -11.09
N PHE A 69 2.48 3.99 -9.76
CA PHE A 69 1.47 3.20 -9.05
C PHE A 69 0.04 3.65 -9.39
N HIS A 70 -0.22 4.96 -9.42
CA HIS A 70 -1.54 5.49 -9.73
C HIS A 70 -2.04 5.01 -11.11
N SER A 71 -1.21 5.07 -12.15
CA SER A 71 -1.60 4.60 -13.48
C SER A 71 -1.84 3.09 -13.53
N THR A 72 -1.08 2.29 -12.78
CA THR A 72 -1.32 0.85 -12.65
C THR A 72 -2.63 0.58 -11.93
N LEU A 73 -2.90 1.26 -10.82
CA LEU A 73 -4.16 1.15 -10.08
C LEU A 73 -5.36 1.56 -10.93
N GLU A 74 -5.25 2.64 -11.72
CA GLU A 74 -6.30 3.02 -12.67
C GLU A 74 -6.55 1.92 -13.72
N ARG A 75 -5.49 1.30 -14.25
CA ARG A 75 -5.60 0.19 -15.21
C ARG A 75 -6.24 -1.05 -14.59
N MET A 76 -5.93 -1.37 -13.34
CA MET A 76 -6.57 -2.45 -12.60
C MET A 76 -8.05 -2.13 -12.35
N HIS A 77 -8.35 -0.91 -11.91
CA HIS A 77 -9.73 -0.46 -11.69
C HIS A 77 -10.57 -0.55 -12.98
N ARG A 78 -10.05 -0.13 -14.13
CA ARG A 78 -10.73 -0.31 -15.44
C ARG A 78 -10.95 -1.79 -15.81
N ARG A 79 -10.17 -2.70 -15.24
CA ARG A 79 -10.36 -4.15 -15.33
C ARG A 79 -11.19 -4.70 -14.18
N ARG A 80 -12.09 -3.89 -13.61
CA ARG A 80 -13.04 -4.27 -12.55
C ARG A 80 -12.40 -4.62 -11.21
N TRP A 81 -11.10 -4.39 -11.00
CA TRP A 81 -10.52 -4.56 -9.67
C TRP A 81 -11.05 -3.51 -8.70
N ARG A 82 -11.28 -3.94 -7.47
CA ARG A 82 -11.50 -3.07 -6.33
C ARG A 82 -10.14 -2.54 -5.87
N VAL A 83 -10.03 -1.24 -5.61
CA VAL A 83 -8.75 -0.60 -5.26
C VAL A 83 -8.81 -0.01 -3.86
N GLU A 84 -7.84 -0.39 -3.03
CA GLU A 84 -7.66 0.14 -1.69
C GLU A 84 -6.21 0.61 -1.50
N ILE A 85 -6.05 1.81 -0.92
CA ILE A 85 -4.74 2.40 -0.66
C ILE A 85 -4.61 2.69 0.83
N LEU A 86 -3.58 2.14 1.46
CA LEU A 86 -3.17 2.43 2.83
C LEU A 86 -1.89 3.26 2.78
N SER A 87 -1.95 4.50 3.25
CA SER A 87 -0.77 5.37 3.29
C SER A 87 -0.93 6.50 4.31
N TRP A 88 0.17 7.15 4.66
CA TRP A 88 0.14 8.33 5.55
C TRP A 88 -0.40 9.53 4.77
N ALA A 89 -1.49 10.13 5.27
CA ALA A 89 -2.26 11.18 4.62
C ALA A 89 -1.42 12.38 4.20
N HIS A 90 -0.35 12.68 4.94
CA HIS A 90 0.56 13.80 4.69
C HIS A 90 1.66 13.49 3.66
N SER A 91 2.03 12.22 3.48
CA SER A 91 3.06 11.82 2.51
C SER A 91 2.48 11.28 1.20
N THR A 92 1.17 10.99 1.15
CA THR A 92 0.53 10.51 -0.06
C THR A 92 0.37 11.60 -1.12
N ASN A 93 0.67 11.27 -2.37
CA ASN A 93 0.34 12.12 -3.52
C ASN A 93 -1.16 12.49 -3.53
N GLN A 94 -1.48 13.78 -3.55
CA GLN A 94 -2.86 14.28 -3.47
C GLN A 94 -3.75 13.78 -4.62
N ARG A 95 -3.21 13.63 -5.84
CA ARG A 95 -3.98 13.14 -6.99
C ARG A 95 -4.36 11.67 -6.78
N MET A 96 -3.41 10.84 -6.37
CA MET A 96 -3.65 9.43 -6.09
C MET A 96 -4.67 9.26 -4.95
N ARG A 97 -4.52 10.06 -3.88
CA ARG A 97 -5.47 10.07 -2.76
C ARG A 97 -6.88 10.43 -3.21
N ARG A 98 -7.08 11.59 -3.88
CA ARG A 98 -8.39 12.01 -4.36
C ARG A 98 -9.02 10.96 -5.28
N TRP A 99 -8.22 10.43 -6.20
CA TRP A 99 -8.71 9.39 -7.09
C TRP A 99 -9.17 8.13 -6.34
N ALA A 100 -8.43 7.71 -5.31
CA ALA A 100 -8.82 6.58 -4.46
C ALA A 100 -10.05 6.88 -3.59
N GLU A 101 -10.24 8.12 -3.14
CA GLU A 101 -11.47 8.54 -2.44
C GLU A 101 -12.69 8.51 -3.40
N ASP A 102 -12.49 8.87 -4.68
CA ASP A 102 -13.55 8.91 -5.69
C ASP A 102 -13.90 7.51 -6.28
N HIS A 103 -12.90 6.64 -6.45
CA HIS A 103 -13.02 5.39 -7.21
C HIS A 103 -12.67 4.13 -6.41
N GLY A 104 -12.26 4.27 -5.15
CA GLY A 104 -11.72 3.17 -4.37
C GLY A 104 -11.98 3.37 -2.88
N LEU A 105 -11.00 2.96 -2.07
CA LEU A 105 -10.95 3.29 -0.65
C LEU A 105 -9.56 3.80 -0.30
N PHE A 106 -9.51 4.97 0.33
CA PHE A 106 -8.30 5.46 0.98
C PHE A 106 -8.40 5.24 2.48
N ILE A 107 -7.42 4.56 3.06
CA ILE A 107 -7.31 4.29 4.49
C ILE A 107 -6.09 5.04 5.02
N PRO A 108 -6.28 6.19 5.71
CA PRO A 108 -5.17 6.93 6.28
C PRO A 108 -4.56 6.14 7.44
N LEU A 109 -3.25 5.87 7.35
CA LEU A 109 -2.52 5.18 8.42
C LEU A 109 -2.42 6.01 9.70
N ASP A 110 -2.58 7.32 9.59
CA ASP A 110 -2.57 8.29 10.69
C ASP A 110 -3.59 7.94 11.77
N ASP A 111 -4.78 7.47 11.38
CA ASP A 111 -5.86 7.07 12.29
C ASP A 111 -5.48 5.85 13.15
N PHE A 112 -4.49 5.07 12.70
CA PHE A 112 -4.04 3.83 13.33
C PHE A 112 -2.61 3.94 13.87
N TYR A 113 -2.02 5.14 13.91
CA TYR A 113 -0.62 5.36 14.25
C TYR A 113 -0.18 4.57 15.50
N ASN A 114 -0.94 4.67 16.59
CA ASN A 114 -0.62 3.99 17.85
C ASN A 114 -0.71 2.46 17.80
N ALA A 115 -1.47 1.89 16.85
CA ALA A 115 -1.64 0.46 16.69
C ALA A 115 -0.59 -0.16 15.75
N ILE A 116 -0.03 0.64 14.82
CA ILE A 116 0.89 0.16 13.78
C ILE A 116 2.33 0.64 13.97
N THR A 117 2.58 1.57 14.91
CA THR A 117 3.92 2.05 15.24
C THR A 117 4.37 1.55 16.61
N PHE A 118 5.67 1.33 16.76
CA PHE A 118 6.30 1.03 18.03
C PHE A 118 7.00 2.30 18.51
N LEU A 119 6.51 2.86 19.60
CA LEU A 119 7.21 3.94 20.28
C LEU A 119 8.31 3.32 21.14
N GLU A 120 9.54 3.81 21.01
CA GLU A 120 10.63 3.45 21.90
C GLU A 120 10.57 4.34 23.15
N PRO A 121 10.65 3.79 24.36
CA PRO A 121 10.67 4.61 25.57
C PRO A 121 11.90 5.51 25.57
N SER A 122 11.73 6.77 25.95
CA SER A 122 12.80 7.77 26.01
C SER A 122 14.00 7.40 26.90
N ARG A 123 13.87 6.37 27.74
CA ARG A 123 14.91 5.84 28.62
C ARG A 123 14.76 4.32 28.76
N SER A 124 15.88 3.61 28.76
CA SER A 124 15.92 2.16 29.01
C SER A 124 15.29 1.82 30.37
N GLY A 125 14.39 0.83 30.40
CA GLY A 125 13.70 0.37 31.61
C GLY A 125 12.37 1.06 31.90
N PHE A 126 12.00 2.11 31.14
CA PHE A 126 10.65 2.68 31.21
C PHE A 126 9.72 1.98 30.22
N GLN A 127 8.55 1.55 30.68
CA GLN A 127 7.49 1.10 29.79
C GLN A 127 6.67 2.31 29.37
N LEU A 128 6.45 2.48 28.07
CA LEU A 128 5.48 3.47 27.61
C LEU A 128 4.11 3.10 28.14
N ALA A 129 3.39 4.10 28.67
CA ALA A 129 2.00 3.91 29.01
C ALA A 129 1.27 3.43 27.74
N PRO A 130 0.39 2.42 27.84
CA PRO A 130 -0.39 2.00 26.69
C PRO A 130 -1.17 3.21 26.16
N PRO A 131 -1.19 3.41 24.83
CA PRO A 131 -1.88 4.54 24.23
C PRO A 131 -3.35 4.54 24.70
N ARG A 132 -3.78 5.66 25.28
CA ARG A 132 -5.15 5.80 25.85
C ARG A 132 -6.25 5.73 24.78
N TYR A 133 -5.86 5.85 23.51
CA TYR A 133 -6.71 5.86 22.32
C TYR A 133 -5.94 5.16 21.19
N SER A 134 -5.89 3.82 21.24
CA SER A 134 -5.48 3.02 20.09
C SER A 134 -6.73 2.50 19.40
N VAL A 135 -6.95 2.93 18.16
CA VAL A 135 -7.90 2.27 17.27
C VAL A 135 -7.15 1.14 16.57
N GLU A 136 -7.67 -0.08 16.67
CA GLU A 136 -7.09 -1.24 15.98
C GLU A 136 -7.30 -1.09 14.47
N LEU A 137 -6.27 -1.39 13.67
CA LEU A 137 -6.41 -1.51 12.21
C LEU A 137 -7.14 -2.82 11.88
N ASN A 138 -8.46 -2.80 11.97
CA ASN A 138 -9.31 -3.94 11.62
C ASN A 138 -9.90 -3.79 10.22
N LEU A 139 -9.18 -4.34 9.23
CA LEU A 139 -9.63 -4.31 7.84
C LEU A 139 -10.87 -5.18 7.59
N SER A 140 -11.25 -6.11 8.46
CA SER A 140 -12.43 -6.97 8.24
C SER A 140 -13.77 -6.22 8.34
N GLN A 141 -13.77 -5.06 9.01
CA GLN A 141 -14.96 -4.25 9.25
C GLN A 141 -15.08 -3.04 8.30
N ARG A 142 -14.10 -2.86 7.40
CA ARG A 142 -14.09 -1.72 6.48
C ARG A 142 -15.15 -1.88 5.39
N ALA A 143 -15.66 -0.77 4.89
CA ALA A 143 -16.46 -0.78 3.67
C ALA A 143 -15.61 -1.27 2.48
N LEU A 144 -16.16 -2.11 1.61
CA LEU A 144 -15.43 -2.56 0.43
C LEU A 144 -15.35 -1.44 -0.61
N SER A 145 -14.15 -1.16 -1.13
CA SER A 145 -13.97 -0.20 -2.23
C SER A 145 -14.83 -0.57 -3.43
N PRO A 146 -15.43 0.37 -4.17
CA PRO A 146 -16.31 0.05 -5.30
C PRO A 146 -15.61 -0.77 -6.38
N VAL A 147 -16.39 -1.58 -7.10
CA VAL A 147 -15.90 -2.32 -8.28
C VAL A 147 -15.76 -1.32 -9.41
N GLY A 148 -14.63 -1.37 -10.12
CA GLY A 148 -14.45 -0.47 -11.25
C GLY A 148 -15.45 -0.69 -12.40
N PRO A 149 -15.59 0.31 -13.27
CA PRO A 149 -16.55 0.25 -14.37
C PRO A 149 -16.18 -0.87 -15.35
N ALA A 150 -17.19 -1.55 -15.93
CA ALA A 150 -16.94 -2.42 -17.07
C ALA A 150 -16.41 -1.53 -18.18
N GLY A 151 -15.32 -1.94 -18.82
CA GLY A 151 -14.83 -1.27 -20.02
C GLY A 151 -15.96 -1.20 -21.06
N GLY A 152 -16.66 -0.08 -21.11
CA GLY A 152 -17.44 0.33 -22.27
C GLY A 152 -16.43 0.72 -23.34
N GLN A 153 -16.57 0.12 -24.51
CA GLN A 153 -15.87 0.53 -25.72
C GLN A 153 -15.99 2.05 -25.85
N GLY A 154 -14.86 2.74 -25.71
CA GLY A 154 -14.77 4.13 -26.14
C GLY A 154 -14.92 4.14 -27.66
N SER A 155 -15.82 5.01 -28.13
CA SER A 155 -16.12 5.30 -29.53
C SER A 155 -14.90 5.69 -30.35
#